data_AF-A0A836CD55-F1
#
_entry.id   AF-A0A836CD55-F1
#
_cell.length_a   1.000
_cell.length_b   1.000
_cell.length_c   1.000
_cell.angle_alpha   90.00
_cell.angle_beta   90.00
_cell.angle_gamma   90.00
#
_symmetry.space_group_name_H-M   'P 1'
#
loop_
_entity.id
_entity.type
_entity.pdbx_description
1 polymer ?
#
loop_
_entity_poly.entity_id
_entity_poly.type
_entity_poly.pdbx_seq_one_letter_code
_entity_poly.pdbx_strand_id
1 'polypeptide(L)'
;MPDPAPTLLCLCMQGYVFDVSSDPGVYGEGGRYHFLTRHDASYCLATGSCDAADLDREDLSCLTPQQQRTLSGWVEMLQAKGCAVLGRLVRTPPPKPFQRHELRHFNGRQSQVPAGYAIPPMYMACNGVVFDVSFGGLDMYDVGCPYACLVGNDASCVLARMSMTQADIDGTLDMANLSEKEQRNLTAWEAKLRQKGYPVVGYMRAE
;
A
#
# COMPACT_ATOMS: atom_id res chain seq x y z
N MET A 1 5.04 32.36 3.11
CA MET A 1 4.97 30.90 3.26
C MET A 1 3.90 30.42 2.30
N PRO A 2 4.16 29.47 1.39
CA PRO A 2 3.04 28.83 0.68
C PRO A 2 2.16 28.16 1.74
N ASP A 3 0.84 28.32 1.62
CA ASP A 3 -0.09 27.56 2.45
C ASP A 3 0.23 26.07 2.32
N PRO A 4 0.20 25.29 3.42
CA PRO A 4 0.35 23.85 3.32
C PRO A 4 -0.71 23.33 2.34
N ALA A 5 -0.31 22.45 1.42
CA ALA A 5 -1.23 21.81 0.51
C ALA A 5 -2.42 21.22 1.30
N PRO A 6 -3.67 21.36 0.81
CA PRO A 6 -4.84 20.90 1.54
C PRO A 6 -4.67 19.42 1.89
N THR A 7 -4.75 19.10 3.18
CA THR A 7 -4.64 17.73 3.66
C THR A 7 -5.77 16.91 3.05
N LEU A 8 -5.43 15.94 2.20
CA LEU A 8 -6.41 14.98 1.69
C LEU A 8 -6.97 14.17 2.86
N LEU A 9 -8.28 14.28 3.08
CA LEU A 9 -9.03 13.53 4.07
C LEU A 9 -9.85 12.47 3.34
N CYS A 10 -9.55 11.20 3.59
CA CYS A 10 -10.28 10.09 3.03
C CYS A 10 -10.69 9.11 4.11
N LEU A 11 -11.74 8.33 3.86
CA LEU A 11 -12.12 7.18 4.68
C LEU A 11 -12.56 6.05 3.76
N CYS A 12 -12.38 4.80 4.20
CA CYS A 12 -12.90 3.64 3.48
C CYS A 12 -14.24 3.20 4.08
N MET A 13 -15.19 2.86 3.20
CA MET A 13 -16.49 2.32 3.56
C MET A 13 -16.91 1.27 2.53
N GLN A 14 -17.19 0.06 2.99
CA GLN A 14 -17.50 -1.12 2.16
C GLN A 14 -16.46 -1.35 1.04
N GLY A 15 -15.20 -1.07 1.32
CA GLY A 15 -14.10 -1.18 0.36
C GLY A 15 -14.02 -0.04 -0.66
N TYR A 16 -14.88 0.98 -0.62
CA TYR A 16 -14.77 2.20 -1.41
C TYR A 16 -14.10 3.30 -0.59
N VAL A 17 -13.11 3.97 -1.18
CA VAL A 17 -12.42 5.09 -0.55
C VAL A 17 -13.11 6.38 -0.99
N PHE A 18 -13.65 7.13 -0.03
CA PHE A 18 -14.32 8.40 -0.27
C PHE A 18 -13.42 9.58 0.10
N ASP A 19 -13.43 10.62 -0.73
CA ASP A 19 -12.88 11.93 -0.39
C ASP A 19 -13.88 12.72 0.45
N VAL A 20 -13.48 13.01 1.69
CA VAL A 20 -14.27 13.79 2.66
C VAL A 20 -13.61 15.14 2.98
N SER A 21 -12.67 15.57 2.15
CA SER A 21 -11.95 16.85 2.30
C SER A 21 -12.87 18.06 2.19
N SER A 22 -14.09 17.90 1.67
CA SER A 22 -15.11 18.95 1.59
C SER A 22 -15.68 19.38 2.94
N ASP A 23 -15.49 18.59 4.01
CA ASP A 23 -16.05 18.86 5.34
C ASP A 23 -14.97 18.72 6.44
N PRO A 24 -13.94 19.58 6.45
CA PRO A 24 -12.83 19.48 7.39
C PRO A 24 -13.26 19.76 8.84
N GLY A 25 -14.40 20.40 9.09
CA GLY A 25 -14.93 20.56 10.45
C GLY A 25 -15.37 19.24 11.09
N VAL A 26 -15.72 18.24 10.28
CA VAL A 26 -16.17 16.92 10.74
C VAL A 26 -15.04 15.90 10.71
N TYR A 27 -14.24 15.90 9.64
CA TYR A 27 -13.21 14.88 9.38
C TYR A 27 -11.78 15.38 9.58
N GLY A 28 -11.57 16.70 9.64
CA GLY A 28 -10.25 17.29 9.91
C GLY A 28 -9.84 17.18 11.36
N GLU A 29 -8.63 17.65 11.67
CA GLU A 29 -8.06 17.58 13.02
C GLU A 29 -9.00 18.24 14.07
N GLY A 30 -9.30 17.52 15.16
CA GLY A 30 -10.27 17.94 16.18
C GLY A 30 -11.74 17.70 15.81
N GLY A 31 -12.03 17.24 14.59
CA GLY A 31 -13.37 16.85 14.14
C GLY A 31 -13.84 15.52 14.74
N ARG A 32 -15.15 15.36 14.92
CA ARG A 32 -15.76 14.17 15.56
C ARG A 32 -15.47 12.85 14.84
N TYR A 33 -15.21 12.89 13.53
CA TYR A 33 -14.93 11.71 12.71
C TYR A 33 -13.49 11.69 12.18
N HIS A 34 -12.60 12.50 12.76
CA HIS A 34 -11.20 12.51 12.38
C HIS A 34 -10.53 11.14 12.51
N PHE A 35 -10.85 10.40 13.58
CA PHE A 35 -10.29 9.07 13.84
C PHE A 35 -10.71 8.01 12.80
N LEU A 36 -11.77 8.26 12.04
CA LEU A 36 -12.21 7.37 10.95
C LEU A 36 -11.43 7.62 9.65
N THR A 37 -10.76 8.77 9.55
CA THR A 37 -9.99 9.11 8.35
C THR A 37 -8.76 8.21 8.23
N ARG A 38 -8.38 7.86 7.00
CA ARG A 38 -7.27 6.96 6.65
C ARG A 38 -7.47 5.50 7.10
N HIS A 39 -8.66 5.14 7.54
CA HIS A 39 -9.01 3.78 7.98
C HIS A 39 -10.21 3.23 7.21
N ASP A 40 -10.39 1.92 7.26
CA ASP A 40 -11.68 1.27 6.97
C ASP A 40 -12.65 1.54 8.13
N ALA A 41 -13.55 2.50 7.92
CA ALA A 41 -14.53 2.95 8.88
C ALA A 41 -15.83 2.12 8.84
N SER A 42 -15.89 1.08 7.99
CA SER A 42 -17.13 0.35 7.72
C SER A 42 -17.80 -0.19 8.97
N TYR A 43 -17.04 -0.85 9.85
CA TYR A 43 -17.59 -1.44 11.07
C TYR A 43 -18.00 -0.35 12.07
N CYS A 44 -17.11 0.62 12.35
CA CYS A 44 -17.39 1.74 13.25
C CYS A 44 -18.65 2.51 12.86
N LEU A 45 -18.83 2.80 11.57
CA LEU A 45 -20.03 3.52 11.08
C LEU A 45 -21.30 2.67 11.15
N ALA A 46 -21.18 1.35 10.95
CA ALA A 46 -22.31 0.44 11.04
C ALA A 46 -22.79 0.24 12.49
N THR A 47 -21.85 0.14 13.44
CA THR A 47 -22.14 -0.15 14.85
C THR A 47 -22.25 1.09 15.74
N GLY A 48 -21.75 2.23 15.27
CA GLY A 48 -21.57 3.44 16.09
C GLY A 48 -20.35 3.38 17.02
N SER A 49 -19.46 2.40 16.84
CA SER A 49 -18.25 2.27 17.65
C SER A 49 -17.26 3.41 17.38
N CYS A 50 -16.62 3.88 18.44
CA CYS A 50 -15.51 4.85 18.39
C CYS A 50 -14.18 4.22 18.86
N ASP A 51 -14.15 2.90 19.05
CA ASP A 51 -12.95 2.19 19.50
C ASP A 51 -11.97 2.00 18.35
N ALA A 52 -10.69 2.30 18.59
CA ALA A 52 -9.64 2.13 17.58
C ALA A 52 -9.44 0.65 17.18
N ALA A 53 -9.80 -0.30 18.04
CA ALA A 53 -9.71 -1.74 17.75
C ALA A 53 -10.73 -2.21 16.69
N ASP A 54 -11.76 -1.39 16.43
CA ASP A 54 -12.82 -1.66 15.47
C ASP A 54 -12.55 -1.06 14.08
N LEU A 55 -11.51 -0.22 13.97
CA LEU A 55 -11.00 0.32 12.71
C LEU A 55 -10.31 -0.79 11.90
N ASP A 56 -10.32 -0.65 10.58
CA ASP A 56 -9.65 -1.59 9.66
C ASP A 56 -10.17 -3.03 9.74
N ARG A 57 -11.35 -3.21 10.36
CA ARG A 57 -11.93 -4.53 10.56
C ARG A 57 -12.33 -5.15 9.23
N GLU A 58 -11.75 -6.32 8.99
CA GLU A 58 -11.91 -7.00 7.73
C GLU A 58 -13.26 -7.71 7.55
N ASP A 59 -13.70 -8.36 8.62
CA ASP A 59 -14.90 -9.18 8.64
C ASP A 59 -16.10 -8.37 9.15
N LEU A 60 -17.06 -8.15 8.24
CA LEU A 60 -18.32 -7.48 8.49
C LEU A 60 -19.51 -8.46 8.52
N SER A 61 -19.25 -9.77 8.48
CA SER A 61 -20.30 -10.80 8.50
C SER A 61 -21.07 -10.81 9.83
N CYS A 62 -20.46 -10.29 10.90
CA CYS A 62 -21.09 -10.12 12.21
C CYS A 62 -22.12 -8.98 12.27
N LEU A 63 -22.23 -8.14 11.25
CA LEU A 63 -23.19 -7.03 11.23
C LEU A 63 -24.63 -7.54 11.10
N THR A 64 -25.50 -7.02 11.96
CA THR A 64 -26.94 -7.26 11.87
C THR A 64 -27.54 -6.56 10.64
N PRO A 65 -28.73 -6.99 10.16
CA PRO A 65 -29.41 -6.31 9.06
C PRO A 65 -29.69 -4.82 9.32
N GLN A 66 -29.88 -4.43 10.58
CA GLN A 66 -30.05 -3.01 10.93
C GLN A 66 -28.75 -2.22 10.77
N GLN A 67 -27.62 -2.77 11.23
CA GLN A 67 -26.30 -2.13 11.08
C GLN A 67 -25.88 -2.03 9.61
N GLN A 68 -26.21 -3.04 8.79
CA GLN A 68 -26.01 -3.00 7.34
C GLN A 68 -26.84 -1.89 6.67
N ARG A 69 -28.08 -1.66 7.12
CA ARG A 69 -28.91 -0.52 6.66
C ARG A 69 -28.30 0.81 7.08
N THR A 70 -27.81 0.94 8.31
CA THR A 70 -27.09 2.14 8.77
C THR A 70 -25.90 2.44 7.85
N LEU A 71 -25.08 1.42 7.56
CA LEU A 71 -23.91 1.55 6.68
C LEU A 71 -24.30 1.97 5.26
N SER A 72 -25.38 1.40 4.71
CA SER A 72 -25.90 1.77 3.39
C SER A 72 -26.38 3.23 3.37
N GLY A 73 -27.06 3.68 4.44
CA GLY A 73 -27.46 5.08 4.59
C GLY A 73 -26.29 6.05 4.69
N TRP A 74 -25.16 5.63 5.29
CA TRP A 74 -23.92 6.42 5.27
C TRP A 74 -23.36 6.60 3.85
N VAL A 75 -23.37 5.54 3.03
CA VAL A 75 -22.94 5.61 1.62
C VAL A 75 -23.81 6.59 0.84
N GLU A 76 -25.13 6.49 0.97
CA GLU A 76 -26.09 7.40 0.32
C GLU A 76 -25.87 8.85 0.76
N MET A 77 -25.63 9.08 2.05
CA MET A 77 -25.36 10.42 2.59
C MET A 77 -24.07 11.03 2.01
N LEU A 78 -22.97 10.27 1.93
CA LEU A 78 -21.72 10.75 1.34
C LEU A 78 -21.88 11.05 -0.15
N GLN A 79 -22.60 10.20 -0.88
CA GLN A 79 -22.90 10.44 -2.29
C GLN A 79 -23.77 11.69 -2.48
N ALA A 80 -24.79 11.88 -1.64
CA ALA A 80 -25.63 13.08 -1.67
C ALA A 80 -24.88 14.37 -1.31
N LYS A 81 -23.85 14.27 -0.46
CA LYS A 81 -22.92 15.38 -0.17
C LYS A 81 -21.94 15.67 -1.30
N GLY A 82 -21.90 14.85 -2.35
CA GLY A 82 -20.96 15.00 -3.46
C GLY A 82 -19.54 14.53 -3.13
N CYS A 83 -19.35 13.71 -2.10
CA CYS A 83 -18.05 13.11 -1.80
C CYS A 83 -17.65 12.16 -2.94
N ALA A 84 -16.52 12.45 -3.59
CA ALA A 84 -16.03 11.64 -4.70
C ALA A 84 -15.50 10.29 -4.21
N VAL A 85 -15.74 9.22 -4.96
CA VAL A 85 -15.08 7.93 -4.74
C VAL A 85 -13.70 7.99 -5.40
N LEU A 86 -12.64 7.96 -4.59
CA LEU A 86 -11.25 7.99 -5.05
C LEU A 86 -10.79 6.65 -5.62
N GLY A 87 -11.40 5.56 -5.17
CA GLY A 87 -11.02 4.22 -5.60
C GLY A 87 -11.55 3.14 -4.67
N ARG A 88 -10.89 1.99 -4.68
CA ARG A 88 -11.19 0.87 -3.76
C ARG A 88 -10.00 0.61 -2.85
N LEU A 89 -10.30 0.23 -1.60
CA LEU A 89 -9.28 -0.24 -0.67
C LEU A 89 -8.74 -1.57 -1.19
N VAL A 90 -7.43 -1.62 -1.44
CA VAL A 90 -6.73 -2.87 -1.72
C VAL A 90 -6.21 -3.41 -0.40
N ARG A 91 -6.60 -4.64 -0.07
CA ARG A 91 -6.05 -5.35 1.08
C ARG A 91 -4.81 -6.11 0.65
N THR A 92 -3.75 -5.97 1.43
CA THR A 92 -2.51 -6.71 1.22
C THR A 92 -2.81 -8.20 1.37
N PRO A 93 -2.62 -9.02 0.32
CA PRO A 93 -2.83 -10.46 0.44
C PRO A 93 -1.83 -11.04 1.45
N PRO A 94 -2.15 -12.20 2.08
CA PRO A 94 -1.20 -12.90 2.94
C PRO A 94 0.13 -13.11 2.21
N PRO A 95 1.28 -12.82 2.85
CA PRO A 95 2.57 -12.99 2.23
C PRO A 95 2.76 -14.42 1.74
N LYS A 96 3.17 -14.58 0.48
CA LYS A 96 3.46 -15.89 -0.12
C LYS A 96 4.93 -16.00 -0.56
N PRO A 97 5.46 -17.21 -0.72
CA PRO A 97 6.81 -17.37 -1.25
C PRO A 97 6.85 -17.09 -2.77
N PHE A 98 7.91 -16.44 -3.23
CA PHE A 98 8.15 -16.11 -4.63
C PHE A 98 9.50 -16.66 -5.12
N GLN A 99 9.54 -17.06 -6.39
CA GLN A 99 10.78 -17.30 -7.14
C GLN A 99 11.11 -16.09 -8.02
N ARG A 100 12.37 -15.91 -8.40
CA ARG A 100 12.78 -14.75 -9.22
C ARG A 100 12.01 -14.61 -10.52
N HIS A 101 11.75 -15.72 -11.21
CA HIS A 101 11.00 -15.67 -12.47
C HIS A 101 9.55 -15.20 -12.27
N GLU A 102 8.96 -15.46 -11.10
CA GLU A 102 7.61 -15.00 -10.77
C GLU A 102 7.59 -13.48 -10.55
N LEU A 103 8.61 -12.90 -9.90
CA LEU A 103 8.69 -11.44 -9.73
C LEU A 103 8.73 -10.70 -11.05
N ARG A 104 9.37 -11.25 -12.09
CA ARG A 104 9.48 -10.60 -13.41
C ARG A 104 8.13 -10.32 -14.06
N HIS A 105 7.09 -11.06 -13.68
CA HIS A 105 5.73 -10.80 -14.13
C HIS A 105 5.10 -9.56 -13.48
N PHE A 106 5.64 -9.10 -12.36
CA PHE A 106 5.17 -7.95 -11.58
C PHE A 106 6.01 -6.69 -11.82
N ASN A 107 6.12 -6.30 -13.10
CA ASN A 107 6.99 -5.22 -13.55
C ASN A 107 6.25 -3.93 -13.93
N GLY A 108 4.96 -3.80 -13.59
CA GLY A 108 4.13 -2.64 -13.93
C GLY A 108 3.66 -2.59 -15.39
N ARG A 109 3.96 -3.59 -16.23
CA ARG A 109 3.62 -3.62 -17.67
C ARG A 109 2.54 -4.64 -18.02
N GLN A 110 1.95 -5.29 -17.03
CA GLN A 110 0.89 -6.27 -17.25
C GLN A 110 -0.34 -5.59 -17.85
N SER A 111 -0.98 -6.22 -18.84
CA SER A 111 -2.18 -5.68 -19.48
C SER A 111 -3.42 -5.71 -18.59
N GLN A 112 -3.41 -6.53 -17.53
CA GLN A 112 -4.49 -6.64 -16.57
C GLN A 112 -4.10 -5.97 -15.26
N VAL A 113 -4.95 -5.06 -14.80
CA VAL A 113 -4.85 -4.44 -13.48
C VAL A 113 -5.80 -5.17 -12.54
N PRO A 114 -5.31 -5.77 -11.44
CA PRO A 114 -6.17 -6.42 -10.46
C PRO A 114 -7.21 -5.44 -9.89
N ALA A 115 -8.37 -5.96 -9.48
CA ALA A 115 -9.44 -5.13 -8.94
C ALA A 115 -8.94 -4.29 -7.75
N GLY A 116 -9.17 -2.98 -7.82
CA GLY A 116 -8.79 -2.00 -6.79
C GLY A 116 -7.41 -1.38 -6.99
N TYR A 117 -6.52 -2.00 -7.76
CA TYR A 117 -5.27 -1.35 -8.14
C TYR A 117 -5.52 -0.21 -9.12
N ALA A 118 -4.79 0.89 -8.97
CA ALA A 118 -4.82 2.01 -9.92
C ALA A 118 -3.93 1.73 -11.15
N ILE A 119 -2.91 0.89 -10.99
CA ILE A 119 -1.89 0.57 -11.99
C ILE A 119 -1.55 -0.93 -11.94
N PRO A 120 -0.94 -1.50 -12.99
CA PRO A 120 -0.45 -2.88 -12.92
C PRO A 120 0.54 -3.04 -11.74
N PRO A 121 0.49 -4.14 -10.98
CA PRO A 121 1.32 -4.29 -9.79
C PRO A 121 2.81 -4.29 -10.12
N MET A 122 3.58 -3.59 -9.27
CA MET A 122 5.02 -3.41 -9.37
C MET A 122 5.67 -3.99 -8.12
N TYR A 123 6.29 -5.16 -8.22
CA TYR A 123 6.92 -5.82 -7.08
C TYR A 123 8.43 -5.69 -7.15
N MET A 124 9.07 -5.56 -6.00
CA MET A 124 10.52 -5.51 -5.87
C MET A 124 10.91 -6.28 -4.62
N ALA A 125 11.87 -7.21 -4.73
CA ALA A 125 12.43 -7.83 -3.54
C ALA A 125 13.63 -7.04 -3.01
N CYS A 126 13.73 -6.96 -1.69
CA CYS A 126 14.86 -6.38 -0.98
C CYS A 126 15.11 -7.21 0.28
N ASN A 127 16.33 -7.71 0.43
CA ASN A 127 16.72 -8.55 1.58
C ASN A 127 15.79 -9.75 1.77
N GLY A 128 15.38 -10.39 0.67
CA GLY A 128 14.47 -11.53 0.68
C GLY A 128 12.99 -11.19 0.95
N VAL A 129 12.63 -9.92 1.16
CA VAL A 129 11.25 -9.47 1.38
C VAL A 129 10.71 -8.86 0.09
N VAL A 130 9.52 -9.29 -0.35
CA VAL A 130 8.88 -8.77 -1.58
C VAL A 130 7.90 -7.67 -1.21
N PHE A 131 8.16 -6.46 -1.71
CA PHE A 131 7.35 -5.27 -1.49
C PHE A 131 6.54 -4.93 -2.74
N ASP A 132 5.31 -4.48 -2.54
CA ASP A 132 4.48 -3.87 -3.58
C ASP A 132 4.74 -2.36 -3.63
N VAL A 133 5.54 -1.94 -4.60
CA VAL A 133 5.89 -0.52 -4.80
C VAL A 133 4.90 0.20 -5.71
N SER A 134 3.78 -0.42 -6.09
CA SER A 134 2.71 0.26 -6.82
C SER A 134 1.98 1.31 -5.98
N PHE A 135 1.99 1.17 -4.64
CA PHE A 135 1.35 2.08 -3.71
C PHE A 135 2.31 3.20 -3.29
N GLY A 136 2.25 4.35 -3.97
CA GLY A 136 3.07 5.53 -3.64
C GLY A 136 4.54 5.45 -4.08
N GLY A 137 4.86 4.52 -4.99
CA GLY A 137 6.20 4.34 -5.54
C GLY A 137 6.40 4.85 -6.97
N LEU A 138 5.35 5.35 -7.64
CA LEU A 138 5.40 5.75 -9.05
C LEU A 138 6.55 6.73 -9.37
N ASP A 139 6.74 7.76 -8.55
CA ASP A 139 7.80 8.77 -8.74
C ASP A 139 9.24 8.22 -8.72
N MET A 140 9.41 6.99 -8.23
CA MET A 140 10.71 6.34 -8.05
C MET A 140 10.88 5.11 -8.95
N TYR A 141 9.83 4.30 -9.07
CA TYR A 141 9.86 2.96 -9.63
C TYR A 141 9.11 2.82 -10.96
N ASP A 142 8.34 3.82 -11.39
CA ASP A 142 7.66 3.76 -12.69
C ASP A 142 8.64 3.90 -13.86
N VAL A 143 8.18 3.56 -15.06
CA VAL A 143 8.97 3.61 -16.30
C VAL A 143 9.55 5.01 -16.51
N GLY A 144 10.89 5.09 -16.61
CA GLY A 144 11.62 6.35 -16.79
C GLY A 144 12.13 6.96 -15.49
N CYS A 145 11.70 6.44 -14.32
CA CYS A 145 12.21 6.87 -13.02
C CYS A 145 13.53 6.15 -12.66
N PRO A 146 14.33 6.70 -11.72
CA PRO A 146 15.68 6.20 -11.43
C PRO A 146 15.76 4.75 -10.96
N TYR A 147 14.72 4.24 -10.29
CA TYR A 147 14.69 2.89 -9.74
C TYR A 147 13.79 1.93 -10.53
N ALA A 148 13.37 2.31 -11.75
CA ALA A 148 12.51 1.49 -12.61
C ALA A 148 13.12 0.11 -12.92
N CYS A 149 14.45 0.02 -13.01
CA CYS A 149 15.15 -1.24 -13.30
C CYS A 149 15.05 -2.28 -12.17
N LEU A 150 14.68 -1.87 -10.95
CA LEU A 150 14.55 -2.75 -9.80
C LEU A 150 13.21 -3.49 -9.77
N VAL A 151 12.20 -2.95 -10.47
CA VAL A 151 10.86 -3.54 -10.48
C VAL A 151 10.87 -4.84 -11.27
N GLY A 152 10.23 -5.86 -10.69
CA GLY A 152 10.17 -7.21 -11.19
C GLY A 152 11.42 -8.04 -10.89
N ASN A 153 12.35 -7.52 -10.08
CA ASN A 153 13.61 -8.19 -9.76
C ASN A 153 13.85 -8.28 -8.26
N ASP A 154 14.84 -9.10 -7.89
CA ASP A 154 15.42 -9.07 -6.56
C ASP A 154 16.51 -7.99 -6.53
N ALA A 155 16.14 -6.82 -6.01
CA ALA A 155 17.02 -5.66 -5.95
C ALA A 155 18.10 -5.78 -4.86
N SER A 156 18.15 -6.89 -4.11
CA SER A 156 19.10 -7.05 -3.01
C SER A 156 20.54 -6.83 -3.46
N CYS A 157 20.96 -7.38 -4.60
CA CYS A 157 22.32 -7.20 -5.10
C CYS A 157 22.65 -5.72 -5.40
N VAL A 158 21.77 -5.04 -6.14
CA VAL A 158 21.90 -3.62 -6.49
C VAL A 158 21.96 -2.74 -5.23
N LEU A 159 21.08 -2.99 -4.26
CA LEU A 159 20.96 -2.19 -3.04
C LEU A 159 22.11 -2.44 -2.06
N ALA A 160 22.61 -3.67 -1.98
CA ALA A 160 23.77 -4.03 -1.17
C ALA A 160 25.04 -3.34 -1.68
N ARG A 161 25.29 -3.46 -2.99
CA ARG A 161 26.49 -2.95 -3.66
C ARG A 161 26.39 -1.48 -4.05
N MET A 162 25.20 -0.90 -4.00
CA MET A 162 24.89 0.46 -4.48
C MET A 162 25.28 0.63 -5.96
N SER A 163 24.97 -0.38 -6.77
CA SER A 163 25.42 -0.50 -8.16
C SER A 163 24.27 -0.93 -9.07
N MET A 164 23.95 -0.10 -10.07
CA MET A 164 22.87 -0.36 -11.04
C MET A 164 23.38 -0.99 -12.35
N THR A 165 24.45 -1.78 -12.29
CA THR A 165 24.92 -2.50 -13.50
C THR A 165 23.94 -3.62 -13.84
N GLN A 166 23.86 -3.98 -15.12
CA GLN A 166 22.97 -5.07 -15.55
C GLN A 166 23.31 -6.40 -14.84
N ALA A 167 24.59 -6.64 -14.56
CA ALA A 167 25.05 -7.81 -13.83
C ALA A 167 24.56 -7.84 -12.37
N ASP A 168 24.41 -6.67 -11.73
CA ASP A 168 23.85 -6.58 -10.38
C ASP A 168 22.31 -6.63 -10.41
N ILE A 169 21.66 -6.09 -11.44
CA ILE A 169 20.19 -6.12 -11.61
C ILE A 169 19.68 -7.54 -11.83
N ASP A 170 20.31 -8.29 -12.73
CA ASP A 170 19.98 -9.69 -13.01
C ASP A 170 20.65 -10.66 -12.02
N GLY A 171 21.54 -10.12 -11.19
CA GLY A 171 22.41 -10.86 -10.30
C GLY A 171 21.70 -11.41 -9.07
N THR A 172 22.38 -12.34 -8.44
CA THR A 172 21.98 -12.91 -7.16
C THR A 172 22.97 -12.43 -6.11
N LEU A 173 22.50 -12.34 -4.88
CA LEU A 173 23.35 -11.96 -3.77
C LEU A 173 23.52 -13.16 -2.86
N ASP A 174 24.77 -13.56 -2.61
CA ASP A 174 25.08 -14.58 -1.63
C ASP A 174 24.88 -14.01 -0.22
N MET A 175 23.69 -14.25 0.32
CA MET A 175 23.29 -13.76 1.63
C MET A 175 24.17 -14.31 2.77
N ALA A 176 24.88 -15.43 2.56
CA ALA A 176 25.76 -16.01 3.57
C ALA A 176 27.14 -15.34 3.62
N ASN A 177 27.54 -14.61 2.58
CA ASN A 177 28.88 -14.06 2.43
C ASN A 177 28.85 -12.57 2.08
N LEU A 178 28.08 -11.80 2.85
CA LEU A 178 28.00 -10.34 2.71
C LEU A 178 29.07 -9.66 3.54
N SER A 179 29.70 -8.63 2.95
CA SER A 179 30.51 -7.71 3.75
C SER A 179 29.61 -6.93 4.73
N GLU A 180 30.18 -6.48 5.84
CA GLU A 180 29.43 -5.67 6.81
C GLU A 180 28.79 -4.42 6.17
N LYS A 181 29.44 -3.83 5.17
CA LYS A 181 28.92 -2.66 4.46
C LYS A 181 27.68 -3.02 3.63
N GLU A 182 27.74 -4.11 2.87
CA GLU A 182 26.62 -4.62 2.08
C GLU A 182 25.42 -4.98 2.97
N GLN A 183 25.68 -5.66 4.09
CA GLN A 183 24.64 -6.01 5.06
C GLN A 183 23.97 -4.75 5.64
N ARG A 184 24.75 -3.74 6.05
CA ARG A 184 24.20 -2.47 6.57
C ARG A 184 23.35 -1.75 5.53
N ASN A 185 23.82 -1.72 4.28
CA ASN A 185 23.10 -1.11 3.17
C ASN A 185 21.74 -1.78 2.94
N LEU A 186 21.71 -3.11 2.88
CA LEU A 186 20.46 -3.87 2.72
C LEU A 186 19.47 -3.63 3.86
N THR A 187 19.93 -3.74 5.10
CA THR A 187 19.08 -3.53 6.27
C THR A 187 18.51 -2.11 6.29
N ALA A 188 19.30 -1.11 5.92
CA ALA A 188 18.85 0.27 5.83
C ALA A 188 17.79 0.47 4.73
N TRP A 189 17.97 -0.16 3.56
CA TRP A 189 16.99 -0.12 2.48
C TRP A 189 15.69 -0.83 2.83
N GLU A 190 15.76 -2.02 3.42
CA GLU A 190 14.56 -2.73 3.89
C GLU A 190 13.80 -1.89 4.93
N ALA A 191 14.50 -1.32 5.91
CA ALA A 191 13.90 -0.45 6.92
C ALA A 191 13.24 0.78 6.28
N LYS A 192 13.87 1.39 5.27
CA LYS A 192 13.32 2.52 4.51
C LYS A 192 12.05 2.14 3.75
N LEU A 193 12.00 0.97 3.11
CA LEU A 193 10.81 0.50 2.40
C LEU A 193 9.65 0.24 3.36
N ARG A 194 9.92 -0.37 4.52
CA ARG A 194 8.94 -0.56 5.58
C ARG A 194 8.44 0.77 6.15
N GLN A 195 9.34 1.72 6.40
CA GLN A 195 8.99 3.06 6.89
C GLN A 195 8.12 3.83 5.89
N LYS A 196 8.34 3.63 4.58
CA LYS A 196 7.49 4.19 3.53
C LYS A 196 6.11 3.56 3.46
N GLY A 197 5.88 2.45 4.16
CA GLY A 197 4.59 1.77 4.22
C GLY A 197 4.27 0.94 2.99
N TYR A 198 5.27 0.54 2.19
CA TYR A 198 5.03 -0.36 1.06
C TYR A 198 4.52 -1.71 1.57
N PRO A 199 3.39 -2.22 1.06
CA PRO A 199 2.86 -3.52 1.46
C PRO A 199 3.86 -4.66 1.23
N VAL A 200 3.99 -5.55 2.21
CA VAL A 200 4.75 -6.80 2.05
C VAL A 200 3.82 -7.86 1.49
N VAL A 201 4.07 -8.27 0.25
CA VAL A 201 3.24 -9.25 -0.47
C VAL A 201 3.84 -10.65 -0.46
N GLY A 202 5.08 -10.81 0.02
CA GLY A 202 5.73 -12.10 0.08
C GLY A 202 7.19 -12.07 0.48
N TYR A 203 7.83 -13.22 0.26
CA TYR A 203 9.24 -13.44 0.55
C TYR A 203 9.88 -14.27 -0.57
N MET A 204 11.16 -14.02 -0.86
CA MET A 204 11.93 -14.82 -1.80
C MET A 204 12.15 -16.23 -1.25
N ARG A 205 11.97 -17.25 -2.07
CA ARG A 205 12.42 -18.61 -1.74
C ARG A 205 13.94 -18.65 -1.77
N ALA A 206 14.52 -19.37 -0.81
CA ALA A 206 15.90 -19.82 -0.92
C ALA A 206 16.00 -20.72 -2.16
N GLU A 207 16.91 -20.39 -3.07
CA GLU A 207 17.28 -21.23 -4.20
C GLU A 207 18.30 -22.28 -3.79
#